data_AF-A0A7V0LRQ8-F1
#
_entry.id   AF-A0A7V0LRQ8-F1
#
_cell.length_a   1.000
_cell.length_b   1.000
_cell.length_c   1.000
_cell.angle_alpha   90.00
_cell.angle_beta   90.00
_cell.angle_gamma   90.00
#
_symmetry.space_group_name_H-M   'P 1'
#
loop_
_entity.id
_entity.type
_entity.pdbx_description
1 polymer ?
#
loop_
_entity_poly.entity_id
_entity_poly.type
_entity_poly.pdbx_seq_one_letter_code
_entity_poly.pdbx_strand_id
1 'polypeptide(L)' 'YGGADKTVDVHLSWLRRKLGETAAEPRYLHTVRGVGVKLVAP' A
#
# COMPACT_ATOMS: atom_id res chain seq x y z
N TYR A 1 -7.07 18.04 -1.87
CA TYR A 1 -6.77 16.72 -2.47
C TYR A 1 -6.77 15.60 -1.41
N GLY A 2 -7.81 15.46 -0.57
CA GLY A 2 -7.78 14.56 0.60
C GLY A 2 -8.74 13.36 0.55
N GLY A 3 -9.51 13.21 -0.54
CA GLY A 3 -10.49 12.12 -0.70
C GLY A 3 -9.90 10.87 -1.36
N ALA A 4 -9.01 11.05 -2.33
CA ALA A 4 -8.40 9.93 -3.07
C ALA A 4 -7.47 9.08 -2.20
N ASP A 5 -6.75 9.71 -1.26
CA ASP A 5 -5.81 9.01 -0.36
C ASP A 5 -6.52 7.98 0.53
N LYS A 6 -7.70 8.34 1.06
CA LYS A 6 -8.54 7.42 1.85
C LYS A 6 -9.02 6.21 1.05
N THR A 7 -9.39 6.40 -0.21
CA THR A 7 -9.83 5.30 -1.06
C THR A 7 -8.66 4.38 -1.42
N VAL A 8 -7.47 4.96 -1.63
CA VAL A 8 -6.23 4.24 -1.89
C VAL A 8 -5.82 3.36 -0.70
N ASP A 9 -5.97 3.85 0.54
CA ASP A 9 -5.66 3.07 1.75
C ASP A 9 -6.51 1.81 1.90
N VAL A 10 -7.80 1.87 1.53
CA VAL A 10 -8.71 0.72 1.55
C VAL A 10 -8.27 -0.32 0.52
N HIS A 11 -7.97 0.12 -0.70
CA HIS A 11 -7.50 -0.77 -1.76
C HIS A 11 -6.15 -1.41 -1.41
N LEU A 12 -5.23 -0.65 -0.82
CA LEU A 12 -3.94 -1.16 -0.33
C LEU A 12 -4.13 -2.19 0.79
N SER A 13 -5.07 -1.95 1.71
CA SER A 13 -5.37 -2.89 2.80
C SER A 13 -5.89 -4.23 2.26
N TRP A 14 -6.73 -4.21 1.22
CA TRP A 14 -7.17 -5.44 0.55
C TRP A 14 -6.05 -6.11 -0.25
N LEU A 15 -5.21 -5.35 -0.93
CA LEU A 15 -4.08 -5.89 -1.69
C LEU A 15 -3.06 -6.57 -0.78
N ARG A 16 -2.68 -5.91 0.33
CA ARG A 16 -1.80 -6.47 1.37
C ARG A 16 -2.35 -7.78 1.94
N ARG A 17 -3.64 -7.82 2.24
CA ARG A 17 -4.32 -9.05 2.69
C ARG A 17 -4.24 -10.19 1.68
N LYS A 18 -4.37 -9.88 0.38
CA LYS A 18 -4.25 -10.90 -0.69
C LYS A 18 -2.82 -11.39 -0.87
N LEU A 19 -1.83 -10.52 -0.67
CA LEU A 19 -0.41 -10.85 -0.75
C LEU A 19 0.14 -11.51 0.54
N GLY A 20 -0.67 -11.57 1.59
CA GLY A 20 -0.29 -12.15 2.88
C GLY A 20 0.68 -11.29 3.70
N GLU A 21 0.73 -9.98 3.44
CA GLU A 21 1.60 -9.03 4.14
C GLU A 21 0.79 -7.95 4.87
N THR A 22 1.46 -7.13 5.67
CA THR A 22 0.83 -6.03 6.43
C THR A 22 1.51 -4.69 6.15
N ALA A 23 0.87 -3.59 6.57
CA ALA A 23 1.47 -2.27 6.49
C ALA A 23 2.71 -2.12 7.37
N ALA A 24 2.80 -2.90 8.46
CA ALA A 24 3.91 -2.89 9.40
C ALA A 24 5.12 -3.66 8.88
N GLU A 25 4.90 -4.68 8.04
CA GLU A 25 5.94 -5.51 7.43
C GLU A 25 5.73 -5.60 5.90
N PRO A 26 6.01 -4.52 5.16
CA PRO A 26 5.88 -4.52 3.71
C PRO A 26 7.03 -5.32 3.05
N ARG A 27 6.69 -6.40 2.35
CA ARG A 27 7.58 -7.18 1.46
C ARG A 27 7.41 -6.81 -0.01
N TYR A 28 6.19 -6.45 -0.42
CA TYR A 28 5.86 -6.14 -1.81
C TYR A 28 5.43 -4.69 -1.99
N LEU A 29 4.68 -4.10 -1.05
CA LEU A 29 4.13 -2.74 -1.18
C LEU A 29 4.86 -1.71 -0.30
N HIS A 30 5.72 -0.89 -0.93
CA HIS A 30 6.48 0.16 -0.27
C HIS A 30 5.86 1.55 -0.46
N THR A 31 5.53 2.22 0.64
CA THR A 31 5.02 3.61 0.61
C THR A 31 6.18 4.60 0.47
N VAL A 32 6.13 5.43 -0.57
CA VAL A 32 7.06 6.56 -0.81
C VAL A 32 6.33 7.85 -0.45
N ARG A 33 6.75 8.49 0.64
CA ARG A 33 6.13 9.70 1.17
C ARG A 33 6.18 10.83 0.12
N GLY A 34 5.01 11.38 -0.22
CA GLY A 34 4.88 12.45 -1.20
C GLY A 34 4.81 11.99 -2.67
N VAL A 35 4.88 10.68 -2.94
CA VAL A 35 4.87 10.14 -4.31
C VAL A 35 3.79 9.06 -4.51
N GLY A 36 3.61 8.15 -3.54
CA GLY A 36 2.61 7.08 -3.64
C GLY A 36 3.13 5.73 -3.14
N VAL A 37 2.69 4.63 -3.76
CA VAL A 37 3.11 3.27 -3.39
C VAL A 37 3.80 2.59 -4.57
N LYS A 38 4.87 1.85 -4.28
CA LYS A 38 5.66 1.08 -5.23
C LYS A 38 5.50 -0.42 -4.93
N LEU A 39 5.20 -1.19 -5.97
CA LEU A 39 5.25 -2.66 -5.93
C LEU A 39 6.69 -3.11 -6.22
N VAL A 40 7.21 -4.02 -5.42
CA VAL A 40 8.57 -4.58 -5.56
C VAL A 40 8.47 -6.10 -5.42
N ALA A 41 9.25 -6.84 -6.21
CA ALA A 41 9.43 -8.28 -5.98
C ALA A 41 10.43 -8.45 -4.82
N PRO A 42 10.24 -9.46 -3.95
CA PRO A 42 11.10 -9.72 -2.80
C PRO A 42 12.51 -10.16 -3.20
#